data_AF-A0A1V6FB26-F1
#
_entry.id   AF-A0A1V6FB26-F1
#
_cell.length_a   1.000
_cell.length_b   1.000
_cell.length_c   1.000
_cell.angle_alpha   90.00
_cell.angle_beta   90.00
_cell.angle_gamma   90.00
#
_symmetry.space_group_name_H-M   'P 1'
#
loop_
_entity.id
_entity.type
_entity.pdbx_description
1 polymer ?
#
loop_
_entity_poly.entity_id
_entity_poly.type
_entity_poly.pdbx_seq_one_letter_code
_entity_poly.pdbx_strand_id
1 'polypeptide(L)'
;MSNLVGYGLIAGFVLVIGIMLLLKIYLQTYHQGKFWYIERPLKYLMILAPMFFMFAIGERWKFGENFLPSGNPDDLAWGPFHLAWLAVMIVAIIVVSSGVKADQENTKRYMFGRLNKIDFTVFQLGILLLSIEFYKQMIFLELYKGLNHYHWYGFPLQFCSIPLFLYPIVPFVKNKKIKEAFYSFIAIFNLIGGLSVMILATGVFTTYVSISIHTMMWHGTMVVVAIYLINAYKIGTKWRHYLGAVTVLFILMVIAQLTNVLFHYIGTKFPGPGDFDGFFISPWISRRNMPILGDIRVAMQEGGLPIAIIAIVFPYIYFVVFGLTGLLIYYLLHFIWKENGHSHHKEADVMINTNE
;
A
#
# COMPACT_ATOMS: atom_id res chain seq x y z
N MET A 1 -20.27 -7.65 -18.94
CA MET A 1 -20.00 -9.05 -18.57
C MET A 1 -21.06 -9.45 -17.55
N SER A 2 -21.68 -10.64 -17.69
CA SER A 2 -22.65 -11.11 -16.69
C SER A 2 -21.94 -11.56 -15.41
N ASN A 3 -22.64 -11.53 -14.27
CA ASN A 3 -22.10 -11.99 -12.99
C ASN A 3 -21.67 -13.46 -13.03
N LEU A 4 -22.39 -14.31 -13.77
CA LEU A 4 -22.03 -15.72 -13.94
C LEU A 4 -20.63 -15.88 -14.58
N VAL A 5 -20.34 -15.10 -15.63
CA VAL A 5 -19.02 -15.13 -16.28
C VAL A 5 -17.96 -14.57 -15.35
N GLY A 6 -18.25 -13.46 -14.64
CA GLY A 6 -17.33 -12.86 -13.66
C GLY A 6 -16.96 -13.83 -12.53
N TYR A 7 -17.94 -14.50 -11.93
CA TYR A 7 -17.71 -15.52 -10.90
C TYR A 7 -16.97 -16.75 -11.45
N GLY A 8 -17.27 -17.18 -12.67
CA GLY A 8 -16.52 -18.23 -13.35
C GLY A 8 -15.04 -17.87 -13.52
N LEU A 9 -14.74 -16.63 -13.90
CA LEU A 9 -13.36 -16.13 -13.99
C LEU A 9 -12.67 -16.06 -12.62
N ILE A 10 -13.37 -15.64 -11.56
CA ILE A 10 -12.83 -15.70 -10.18
C ILE A 10 -12.50 -17.14 -9.80
N ALA A 11 -13.45 -18.07 -9.99
CA ALA A 11 -13.25 -19.47 -9.61
C ALA A 11 -12.07 -20.09 -10.38
N GLY A 12 -11.98 -19.82 -11.68
CA GLY A 12 -10.83 -20.23 -12.50
C GLY A 12 -9.51 -19.62 -12.02
N PHE A 13 -9.50 -18.33 -11.68
CA PHE A 13 -8.33 -17.65 -11.14
C PHE A 13 -7.87 -18.26 -9.81
N VAL A 14 -8.79 -18.45 -8.86
CA VAL A 14 -8.49 -19.07 -7.57
C VAL A 14 -7.98 -20.50 -7.74
N LEU A 15 -8.57 -21.27 -8.65
CA LEU A 15 -8.12 -22.62 -8.97
C LEU A 15 -6.69 -22.62 -9.52
N VAL A 16 -6.39 -21.75 -10.50
CA VAL A 16 -5.04 -21.64 -11.09
C VAL A 16 -4.03 -21.25 -10.02
N ILE A 17 -4.34 -20.27 -9.16
CA ILE A 17 -3.46 -19.85 -8.07
C ILE A 17 -3.27 -20.97 -7.04
N GLY A 18 -4.34 -21.70 -6.70
CA GLY A 18 -4.28 -22.87 -5.83
C GLY A 18 -3.37 -23.97 -6.38
N ILE A 19 -3.49 -24.30 -7.67
CA ILE A 19 -2.62 -25.26 -8.35
C ILE A 19 -1.16 -24.77 -8.35
N MET A 20 -0.92 -23.50 -8.65
CA MET A 20 0.43 -22.91 -8.60
C MET A 20 1.03 -22.98 -7.19
N LEU A 21 0.24 -22.72 -6.15
CA LEU A 21 0.65 -22.82 -4.75
C LEU A 21 0.99 -24.27 -4.37
N LEU A 22 0.13 -25.22 -4.70
CA LEU A 22 0.36 -26.64 -4.44
C LEU A 22 1.60 -27.16 -5.17
N LEU A 23 1.76 -26.80 -6.44
CA LEU A 23 2.96 -27.13 -7.21
C LEU A 23 4.22 -26.54 -6.59
N LYS A 24 4.17 -25.27 -6.15
CA LYS A 24 5.28 -24.63 -5.45
C LYS A 24 5.62 -25.37 -4.16
N ILE A 25 4.64 -25.70 -3.33
CA ILE A 25 4.84 -26.44 -2.08
C ILE A 25 5.45 -27.82 -2.39
N TYR A 26 4.89 -28.56 -3.33
CA TYR A 26 5.40 -29.86 -3.76
C TYR A 26 6.87 -29.78 -4.20
N LEU A 27 7.21 -28.83 -5.08
CA LEU A 27 8.58 -28.63 -5.56
C LEU A 27 9.54 -28.27 -4.41
N GLN A 28 9.09 -27.47 -3.44
CA GLN A 28 9.92 -27.07 -2.30
C GLN A 28 10.14 -28.20 -1.29
N THR A 29 9.13 -29.04 -1.07
CA THR A 29 9.19 -30.16 -0.11
C THR A 29 9.95 -31.35 -0.67
N TYR A 30 9.67 -31.76 -1.92
CA TYR A 30 10.18 -33.02 -2.47
C TYR A 30 11.35 -32.84 -3.45
N HIS A 31 11.53 -31.65 -4.03
CA HIS A 31 12.52 -31.41 -5.08
C HIS A 31 13.29 -30.10 -4.87
N GLN A 32 13.65 -29.81 -3.62
CA GLN A 32 14.26 -28.56 -3.21
C GLN A 32 15.49 -28.23 -4.07
N GLY A 33 15.45 -27.10 -4.77
CA GLY A 33 16.57 -26.60 -5.60
C GLY A 33 16.79 -27.32 -6.94
N LYS A 34 16.15 -28.48 -7.19
CA LYS A 34 16.34 -29.26 -8.42
C LYS A 34 15.68 -28.60 -9.64
N PHE A 35 14.48 -28.06 -9.46
CA PHE A 35 13.68 -27.44 -10.54
C PHE A 35 13.64 -25.92 -10.45
N TRP A 36 14.78 -25.29 -10.23
CA TRP A 36 14.86 -23.83 -10.07
C TRP A 36 14.32 -23.04 -11.28
N TYR A 37 14.43 -23.61 -12.49
CA TYR A 37 13.95 -23.01 -13.74
C TYR A 37 12.43 -23.07 -13.89
N ILE A 38 11.72 -23.89 -13.10
CA ILE A 38 10.25 -23.89 -12.98
C ILE A 38 9.83 -23.05 -11.77
N GLU A 39 10.48 -23.23 -10.63
CA GLU A 39 10.13 -22.55 -9.38
C GLU A 39 10.26 -21.02 -9.48
N ARG A 40 11.26 -20.51 -10.21
CA ARG A 40 11.44 -19.06 -10.40
C ARG A 40 10.33 -18.44 -11.26
N PRO A 41 10.06 -18.89 -12.50
CA PRO A 41 8.93 -18.39 -13.28
C PRO A 41 7.59 -18.52 -12.55
N LEU A 42 7.35 -19.64 -11.86
CA LEU A 42 6.12 -19.86 -11.09
C LEU A 42 5.88 -18.75 -10.05
N LYS A 43 6.92 -18.35 -9.31
CA LYS A 43 6.82 -17.24 -8.34
C LYS A 43 6.49 -15.91 -9.00
N TYR A 44 7.10 -15.60 -10.14
CA TYR A 44 6.81 -14.36 -10.86
C TYR A 44 5.40 -14.36 -11.46
N LEU A 45 4.95 -15.49 -12.02
CA LEU A 45 3.59 -15.65 -12.50
C LEU A 45 2.58 -15.40 -11.39
N MET A 46 2.79 -15.96 -10.20
CA MET A 46 1.90 -15.74 -9.05
C MET A 46 1.86 -14.26 -8.61
N ILE A 47 2.99 -13.55 -8.68
CA ILE A 47 3.06 -12.11 -8.35
C ILE A 47 2.30 -11.27 -9.39
N LEU A 48 2.39 -11.63 -10.67
CA LEU A 48 1.75 -10.91 -11.77
C LEU A 48 0.31 -11.35 -12.01
N ALA A 49 -0.12 -12.48 -11.45
CA ALA A 49 -1.42 -13.05 -11.70
C ALA A 49 -2.59 -12.11 -11.36
N PRO A 50 -2.55 -11.32 -10.26
CA PRO A 50 -3.60 -10.35 -9.99
C PRO A 50 -3.77 -9.32 -11.11
N MET A 51 -2.67 -8.80 -11.67
CA MET A 51 -2.73 -7.90 -12.83
C MET A 51 -3.42 -8.58 -14.02
N PHE A 52 -3.02 -9.81 -14.38
CA PHE A 52 -3.66 -10.54 -15.49
C PHE A 52 -5.14 -10.78 -15.25
N PHE A 53 -5.51 -11.12 -14.01
CA PHE A 53 -6.91 -11.28 -13.63
C PHE A 53 -7.69 -9.98 -13.82
N MET A 54 -7.14 -8.85 -13.40
CA MET A 54 -7.75 -7.53 -13.61
C MET A 54 -7.92 -7.20 -15.09
N PHE A 55 -6.94 -7.48 -15.95
CA PHE A 55 -7.08 -7.32 -17.40
C PHE A 55 -8.15 -8.26 -18.00
N ALA A 56 -8.29 -9.47 -17.47
CA ALA A 56 -9.30 -10.43 -17.93
C ALA A 56 -10.71 -9.94 -17.64
N ILE A 57 -10.99 -9.46 -16.42
CA ILE A 57 -12.31 -8.91 -16.07
C ILE A 57 -12.53 -7.52 -16.67
N GLY A 58 -11.50 -6.66 -16.68
CA GLY A 58 -11.54 -5.30 -17.18
C GLY A 58 -12.58 -4.41 -16.47
N GLU A 59 -13.01 -3.36 -17.17
CA GLU A 59 -14.17 -2.54 -16.78
C GLU A 59 -15.50 -3.18 -17.22
N ARG A 60 -15.45 -4.39 -17.82
CA ARG A 60 -16.61 -5.10 -18.34
C ARG A 60 -17.48 -5.69 -17.23
N TRP A 61 -16.91 -5.93 -16.05
CA TRP A 61 -17.63 -6.48 -14.91
C TRP A 61 -17.89 -5.42 -13.84
N LYS A 62 -19.18 -5.18 -13.60
CA LYS A 62 -19.69 -4.26 -12.58
C LYS A 62 -20.41 -5.05 -11.50
N PHE A 63 -20.46 -4.51 -10.29
CA PHE A 63 -21.26 -5.09 -9.21
C PHE A 63 -22.75 -5.09 -9.58
N GLY A 64 -23.45 -6.17 -9.26
CA GLY A 64 -24.90 -6.26 -9.43
C GLY A 64 -25.67 -5.71 -8.22
N GLU A 65 -26.99 -5.67 -8.34
CA GLU A 65 -27.92 -5.12 -7.32
C GLU A 65 -27.75 -5.76 -5.94
N ASN A 66 -27.39 -7.04 -5.86
CA ASN A 66 -27.13 -7.71 -4.57
C ASN A 66 -25.98 -7.08 -3.77
N PHE A 67 -25.04 -6.41 -4.43
CA PHE A 67 -23.92 -5.71 -3.82
C PHE A 67 -24.12 -4.19 -3.77
N LEU A 68 -24.99 -3.66 -4.64
CA LEU A 68 -25.29 -2.24 -4.77
C LEU A 68 -26.82 -2.02 -4.73
N PRO A 69 -27.50 -2.31 -3.61
CA PRO A 69 -28.96 -2.15 -3.51
C PRO A 69 -29.44 -0.70 -3.75
N SER A 70 -28.63 0.30 -3.42
CA SER A 70 -28.91 1.72 -3.70
C SER A 70 -28.33 2.19 -5.04
N GLY A 71 -27.52 1.35 -5.71
CA GLY A 71 -26.73 1.72 -6.87
C GLY A 71 -25.48 2.55 -6.55
N ASN A 72 -25.26 2.94 -5.29
CA ASN A 72 -24.07 3.66 -4.84
C ASN A 72 -22.94 2.69 -4.49
N PRO A 73 -21.70 2.85 -5.02
CA PRO A 73 -20.52 2.08 -4.60
C PRO A 73 -20.28 2.01 -3.09
N ASP A 74 -20.74 3.01 -2.34
CA ASP A 74 -20.62 3.02 -0.87
C ASP A 74 -21.38 1.88 -0.19
N ASP A 75 -22.36 1.24 -0.85
CA ASP A 75 -23.02 0.04 -0.34
C ASP A 75 -22.04 -1.12 -0.12
N LEU A 76 -20.88 -1.10 -0.79
CA LEU A 76 -19.81 -2.09 -0.59
C LEU A 76 -19.09 -1.89 0.74
N ALA A 77 -19.09 -0.68 1.30
CA ALA A 77 -18.48 -0.41 2.59
C ALA A 77 -19.21 -1.20 3.68
N TRP A 78 -18.43 -2.00 4.41
CA TRP A 78 -18.93 -2.95 5.42
C TRP A 78 -19.86 -4.05 4.89
N GLY A 79 -20.07 -4.13 3.57
CA GLY A 79 -20.75 -5.24 2.92
C GLY A 79 -19.88 -6.51 2.83
N PRO A 80 -20.44 -7.63 2.34
CA PRO A 80 -19.74 -8.91 2.26
C PRO A 80 -18.41 -8.86 1.48
N PHE A 81 -18.36 -8.05 0.41
CA PHE A 81 -17.15 -7.84 -0.36
C PHE A 81 -16.03 -7.23 0.50
N HIS A 82 -16.31 -6.15 1.22
CA HIS A 82 -15.33 -5.48 2.06
C HIS A 82 -14.87 -6.37 3.21
N LEU A 83 -15.80 -7.03 3.91
CA LEU A 83 -15.50 -7.94 5.02
C LEU A 83 -14.63 -9.11 4.58
N ALA A 84 -14.86 -9.67 3.39
CA ALA A 84 -14.02 -10.73 2.84
C ALA A 84 -12.57 -10.24 2.63
N TRP A 85 -12.38 -9.02 2.10
CA TRP A 85 -11.04 -8.46 1.90
C TRP A 85 -10.33 -8.10 3.20
N LEU A 86 -11.06 -7.66 4.23
CA LEU A 86 -10.52 -7.50 5.58
C LEU A 86 -10.02 -8.83 6.15
N ALA A 87 -10.80 -9.90 5.99
CA ALA A 87 -10.38 -11.24 6.40
C ALA A 87 -9.13 -11.71 5.64
N VAL A 88 -9.07 -11.49 4.32
CA VAL A 88 -7.89 -11.79 3.50
C VAL A 88 -6.66 -11.01 3.98
N MET A 89 -6.81 -9.73 4.30
CA MET A 89 -5.73 -8.91 4.84
C MET A 89 -5.23 -9.48 6.18
N ILE A 90 -6.11 -9.83 7.11
CA ILE A 90 -5.74 -10.42 8.41
C ILE A 90 -4.99 -11.73 8.22
N VAL A 91 -5.50 -12.63 7.37
CA VAL A 91 -4.82 -13.90 7.05
C VAL A 91 -3.44 -13.64 6.46
N ALA A 92 -3.32 -12.68 5.52
CA ALA A 92 -2.03 -12.32 4.93
C ALA A 92 -1.04 -11.76 5.97
N ILE A 93 -1.51 -10.94 6.91
CA ILE A 93 -0.70 -10.44 8.03
C ILE A 93 -0.16 -11.60 8.87
N ILE A 94 -1.01 -12.56 9.25
CA ILE A 94 -0.63 -13.72 10.07
C ILE A 94 0.42 -14.56 9.33
N VAL A 95 0.15 -14.90 8.07
CA VAL A 95 1.04 -15.72 7.24
C VAL A 95 2.41 -15.05 7.10
N VAL A 96 2.45 -13.79 6.68
CA VAL A 96 3.71 -13.06 6.47
C VAL A 96 4.45 -12.82 7.79
N SER A 97 3.74 -12.53 8.88
CA SER A 97 4.34 -12.28 10.20
C SER A 97 4.91 -13.55 10.84
N SER A 98 4.29 -14.70 10.64
CA SER A 98 4.78 -16.00 11.12
C SER A 98 6.14 -16.37 10.53
N GLY A 99 6.42 -15.92 9.30
CA GLY A 99 7.68 -16.15 8.60
C GLY A 99 8.83 -15.21 9.00
N VAL A 100 8.57 -14.15 9.79
CA VAL A 100 9.55 -13.07 10.06
C VAL A 100 10.84 -13.59 10.69
N LYS A 101 10.75 -14.45 11.71
CA LYS A 101 11.95 -14.99 12.39
C LYS A 101 12.82 -15.79 11.43
N ALA A 102 12.19 -16.70 10.68
CA ALA A 102 12.86 -17.49 9.66
C ALA A 102 13.48 -16.61 8.55
N ASP A 103 12.82 -15.52 8.16
CA ASP A 103 13.32 -14.56 7.19
C ASP A 103 14.52 -13.73 7.70
N GLN A 104 14.55 -13.41 9.01
CA GLN A 104 15.68 -12.73 9.65
C GLN A 104 16.93 -13.61 9.73
N GLU A 105 16.74 -14.90 10.01
CA GLU A 105 17.82 -15.90 10.10
C GLU A 105 18.28 -16.40 8.71
N ASN A 106 17.53 -16.08 7.66
CA ASN A 106 17.82 -16.53 6.31
C ASN A 106 19.10 -15.89 5.75
N THR A 107 20.13 -16.71 5.57
CA THR A 107 21.42 -16.29 5.00
C THR A 107 21.44 -16.22 3.48
N LYS A 108 20.44 -16.79 2.79
CA LYS A 108 20.36 -16.79 1.32
C LYS A 108 20.22 -15.37 0.79
N ARG A 109 20.88 -15.12 -0.33
CA ARG A 109 20.80 -13.84 -1.05
C ARG A 109 20.00 -13.99 -2.33
N TYR A 110 19.20 -12.97 -2.62
CA TYR A 110 18.28 -12.91 -3.76
C TYR A 110 18.70 -11.77 -4.70
N MET A 111 18.19 -11.79 -5.94
CA MET A 111 18.45 -10.77 -6.98
C MET A 111 19.95 -10.49 -7.16
N PHE A 112 20.66 -11.43 -7.80
CA PHE A 112 22.11 -11.36 -8.06
C PHE A 112 22.94 -11.15 -6.78
N GLY A 113 22.51 -11.76 -5.67
CA GLY A 113 23.22 -11.69 -4.40
C GLY A 113 23.04 -10.39 -3.61
N ARG A 114 22.20 -9.46 -4.06
CA ARG A 114 22.09 -8.12 -3.47
C ARG A 114 21.13 -8.02 -2.29
N LEU A 115 20.05 -8.79 -2.30
CA LEU A 115 18.96 -8.64 -1.35
C LEU A 115 18.98 -9.76 -0.31
N ASN A 116 18.76 -9.43 0.97
CA ASN A 116 18.37 -10.44 1.97
C ASN A 116 16.90 -10.85 1.75
N LYS A 117 16.41 -11.79 2.56
CA LYS A 117 15.04 -12.30 2.41
C LYS A 117 13.96 -11.24 2.67
N ILE A 118 14.13 -10.39 3.69
CA ILE A 118 13.18 -9.30 4.02
C ILE A 118 13.10 -8.28 2.87
N ASP A 119 14.26 -7.78 2.42
CA ASP A 119 14.40 -6.86 1.29
C ASP A 119 13.77 -7.45 0.03
N PHE A 120 13.97 -8.75 -0.21
CA PHE A 120 13.37 -9.44 -1.36
C PHE A 120 11.86 -9.57 -1.24
N THR A 121 11.32 -9.87 -0.05
CA THR A 121 9.86 -9.92 0.18
C THR A 121 9.22 -8.56 -0.08
N VAL A 122 9.80 -7.46 0.42
CA VAL A 122 9.33 -6.09 0.14
C VAL A 122 9.40 -5.78 -1.36
N PHE A 123 10.50 -6.13 -2.02
CA PHE A 123 10.65 -5.96 -3.47
C PHE A 123 9.55 -6.69 -4.25
N GLN A 124 9.26 -7.95 -3.92
CA GLN A 124 8.24 -8.75 -4.58
C GLN A 124 6.84 -8.13 -4.44
N LEU A 125 6.50 -7.63 -3.25
CA LEU A 125 5.24 -6.92 -3.02
C LEU A 125 5.21 -5.56 -3.73
N GLY A 126 6.36 -4.91 -3.90
CA GLY A 126 6.48 -3.74 -4.79
C GLY A 126 6.17 -4.05 -6.25
N ILE A 127 6.65 -5.19 -6.77
CA ILE A 127 6.33 -5.64 -8.13
C ILE A 127 4.84 -5.99 -8.26
N LEU A 128 4.24 -6.61 -7.25
CA LEU A 128 2.79 -6.84 -7.20
C LEU A 128 2.03 -5.51 -7.35
N LEU A 129 2.34 -4.52 -6.52
CA LEU A 129 1.70 -3.20 -6.57
C LEU A 129 1.92 -2.52 -7.93
N LEU A 130 3.15 -2.53 -8.44
CA LEU A 130 3.47 -1.98 -9.77
C LEU A 130 2.63 -2.63 -10.87
N SER A 131 2.44 -3.95 -10.81
CA SER A 131 1.68 -4.68 -11.82
C SER A 131 0.19 -4.33 -11.81
N ILE A 132 -0.44 -4.25 -10.64
CA ILE A 132 -1.86 -3.86 -10.56
C ILE A 132 -2.06 -2.36 -10.83
N GLU A 133 -1.07 -1.51 -10.51
CA GLU A 133 -1.08 -0.10 -10.89
C GLU A 133 -1.05 0.05 -12.40
N PHE A 134 -0.23 -0.75 -13.10
CA PHE A 134 -0.16 -0.71 -14.56
C PHE A 134 -1.54 -0.93 -15.19
N TYR A 135 -2.34 -1.87 -14.67
CA TYR A 135 -3.73 -2.01 -15.10
C TYR A 135 -4.56 -0.74 -14.87
N LYS A 136 -4.53 -0.16 -13.66
CA LYS A 136 -5.30 1.04 -13.32
C LYS A 136 -4.92 2.21 -14.23
N GLN A 137 -3.63 2.42 -14.45
CA GLN A 137 -3.10 3.49 -15.31
C GLN A 137 -3.49 3.29 -16.77
N MET A 138 -3.31 2.07 -17.29
CA MET A 138 -3.57 1.78 -18.69
C MET A 138 -5.05 1.75 -19.03
N ILE A 139 -5.91 1.15 -18.20
CA ILE A 139 -7.31 0.91 -18.53
C ILE A 139 -8.21 1.99 -17.92
N PHE A 140 -8.23 2.08 -16.58
CA PHE A 140 -9.20 2.94 -15.87
C PHE A 140 -8.90 4.43 -15.98
N LEU A 141 -7.62 4.81 -16.02
CA LEU A 141 -7.22 6.21 -16.21
C LEU A 141 -7.00 6.56 -17.68
N GLU A 142 -7.36 5.65 -18.60
CA GLU A 142 -7.35 5.86 -20.06
C GLU A 142 -5.98 6.19 -20.68
N LEU A 143 -4.86 5.84 -20.05
CA LEU A 143 -3.53 6.12 -20.61
C LEU A 143 -3.31 5.51 -22.00
N TYR A 144 -3.95 4.36 -22.29
CA TYR A 144 -3.89 3.72 -23.61
C TYR A 144 -4.43 4.59 -24.76
N LYS A 145 -5.30 5.57 -24.47
CA LYS A 145 -5.83 6.53 -25.45
C LYS A 145 -4.92 7.75 -25.63
N GLY A 146 -3.84 7.85 -24.87
CA GLY A 146 -2.87 8.95 -24.91
C GLY A 146 -3.08 9.99 -23.81
N LEU A 147 -2.06 10.85 -23.62
CA LEU A 147 -1.96 11.80 -22.50
C LEU A 147 -3.09 12.84 -22.43
N ASN A 148 -3.73 13.14 -23.56
CA ASN A 148 -4.84 14.10 -23.62
C ASN A 148 -6.15 13.53 -23.03
N HIS A 149 -6.30 12.20 -23.06
CA HIS A 149 -7.45 11.48 -22.50
C HIS A 149 -7.16 10.93 -21.10
N TYR A 150 -5.89 10.91 -20.72
CA TYR A 150 -5.46 10.40 -19.43
C TYR A 150 -6.01 11.24 -18.27
N HIS A 151 -6.56 10.57 -17.28
CA HIS A 151 -7.09 11.20 -16.07
C HIS A 151 -5.97 11.48 -15.06
N TRP A 152 -5.39 12.70 -15.09
CA TRP A 152 -4.18 13.02 -14.32
C TRP A 152 -4.38 13.07 -12.80
N TYR A 153 -5.61 13.22 -12.31
CA TYR A 153 -5.90 13.06 -10.88
C TYR A 153 -5.48 11.69 -10.32
N GLY A 154 -5.45 10.67 -11.17
CA GLY A 154 -5.07 9.30 -10.83
C GLY A 154 -3.57 9.01 -10.99
N PHE A 155 -2.76 10.01 -11.35
CA PHE A 155 -1.30 9.87 -11.44
C PHE A 155 -0.72 9.38 -10.10
N PRO A 156 0.25 8.45 -10.09
CA PRO A 156 0.68 7.75 -8.89
C PRO A 156 1.60 8.58 -7.99
N LEU A 157 1.17 9.78 -7.61
CA LEU A 157 1.77 10.62 -6.58
C LEU A 157 0.74 10.95 -5.51
N GLN A 158 -0.12 9.99 -5.17
CA GLN A 158 -0.93 10.00 -3.96
C GLN A 158 -0.07 9.53 -2.78
N PHE A 159 -0.46 9.87 -1.55
CA PHE A 159 0.23 9.39 -0.35
C PHE A 159 0.29 7.85 -0.32
N CYS A 160 -0.82 7.21 -0.67
CA CYS A 160 -0.90 5.76 -0.77
C CYS A 160 -0.21 5.18 -2.02
N SER A 161 0.20 6.02 -2.99
CA SER A 161 0.98 5.58 -4.16
C SER A 161 2.48 5.53 -3.91
N ILE A 162 2.99 6.17 -2.85
CA ILE A 162 4.42 6.12 -2.47
C ILE A 162 5.02 4.70 -2.38
N PRO A 163 4.32 3.65 -1.87
CA PRO A 163 4.76 2.27 -1.99
C PRO A 163 5.29 1.86 -3.36
N LEU A 164 4.72 2.39 -4.45
CA LEU A 164 5.12 2.10 -5.83
C LEU A 164 6.60 2.41 -6.09
N PHE A 165 7.12 3.47 -5.46
CA PHE A 165 8.50 3.86 -5.57
C PHE A 165 9.35 3.21 -4.49
N LEU A 166 8.88 3.21 -3.24
CA LEU A 166 9.71 2.76 -2.13
C LEU A 166 9.91 1.23 -2.12
N TYR A 167 8.88 0.43 -2.40
CA TYR A 167 9.00 -1.02 -2.28
C TYR A 167 9.98 -1.62 -3.30
N PRO A 168 10.02 -1.18 -4.57
CA PRO A 168 11.02 -1.68 -5.51
C PRO A 168 12.42 -1.10 -5.28
N ILE A 169 12.54 0.14 -4.79
CA ILE A 169 13.83 0.87 -4.74
C ILE A 169 14.56 0.68 -3.41
N VAL A 170 13.87 0.83 -2.28
CA VAL A 170 14.48 0.82 -0.94
C VAL A 170 15.26 -0.47 -0.64
N PRO A 171 14.81 -1.67 -1.05
CA PRO A 171 15.58 -2.90 -0.90
C PRO A 171 17.04 -2.80 -1.40
N PHE A 172 17.30 -2.00 -2.44
CA PHE A 172 18.62 -1.83 -3.02
C PHE A 172 19.45 -0.69 -2.40
N VAL A 173 18.88 0.10 -1.49
CA VAL A 173 19.58 1.20 -0.81
C VAL A 173 20.69 0.63 0.08
N LYS A 174 21.94 0.99 -0.17
CA LYS A 174 23.09 0.49 0.61
C LYS A 174 23.27 1.20 1.95
N ASN A 175 22.91 2.48 2.02
CA ASN A 175 23.07 3.26 3.25
C ASN A 175 22.03 2.81 4.28
N LYS A 176 22.51 2.18 5.36
CA LYS A 176 21.65 1.62 6.42
C LYS A 176 20.77 2.66 7.09
N LYS A 177 21.27 3.88 7.33
CA LYS A 177 20.48 4.95 7.98
C LYS A 177 19.33 5.41 7.08
N ILE A 178 19.60 5.58 5.78
CA ILE A 178 18.58 5.97 4.79
C ILE A 178 17.56 4.86 4.59
N LYS A 179 18.01 3.61 4.45
CA LYS A 179 17.12 2.43 4.36
C LYS A 179 16.21 2.33 5.59
N GLU A 180 16.77 2.49 6.79
CA GLU A 180 16.00 2.46 8.04
C GLU A 180 14.96 3.58 8.10
N ALA A 181 15.29 4.80 7.66
CA ALA A 181 14.34 5.90 7.57
C ALA A 181 13.18 5.58 6.61
N PHE A 182 13.46 5.04 5.42
CA PHE A 182 12.43 4.62 4.48
C PHE A 182 11.57 3.46 5.00
N TYR A 183 12.17 2.44 5.61
CA TYR A 183 11.40 1.34 6.22
C TYR A 183 10.60 1.80 7.43
N SER A 184 11.09 2.78 8.20
CA SER A 184 10.31 3.40 9.26
C SER A 184 9.13 4.21 8.72
N PHE A 185 9.33 4.94 7.61
CA PHE A 185 8.23 5.61 6.91
C PHE A 185 7.18 4.60 6.45
N ILE A 186 7.58 3.52 5.78
CA ILE A 186 6.66 2.48 5.33
C ILE A 186 5.92 1.88 6.54
N ALA A 187 6.64 1.52 7.60
CA ALA A 187 6.06 0.92 8.79
C ALA A 187 5.02 1.82 9.48
N ILE A 188 5.25 3.13 9.56
CA ILE A 188 4.37 4.05 10.31
C ILE A 188 3.32 4.66 9.37
N PHE A 189 3.75 5.29 8.29
CA PHE A 189 2.90 6.11 7.44
C PHE A 189 2.10 5.29 6.42
N ASN A 190 2.68 4.25 5.82
CA ASN A 190 1.87 3.36 4.97
C ASN A 190 0.88 2.53 5.81
N LEU A 191 1.20 2.24 7.07
CA LEU A 191 0.22 1.61 7.97
C LEU A 191 -0.99 2.53 8.17
N ILE A 192 -0.76 3.81 8.48
CA ILE A 192 -1.82 4.81 8.62
C ILE A 192 -2.65 4.91 7.34
N GLY A 193 -2.00 5.14 6.19
CA GLY A 193 -2.71 5.29 4.90
C GLY A 193 -3.45 4.03 4.45
N GLY A 194 -2.85 2.86 4.66
CA GLY A 194 -3.46 1.57 4.36
C GLY A 194 -4.67 1.29 5.25
N LEU A 195 -4.50 1.38 6.58
CA LEU A 195 -5.60 1.15 7.52
C LEU A 195 -6.72 2.17 7.37
N SER A 196 -6.41 3.44 7.10
CA SER A 196 -7.44 4.47 6.92
C SER A 196 -8.41 4.08 5.81
N VAL A 197 -7.92 3.59 4.66
CA VAL A 197 -8.77 3.16 3.55
C VAL A 197 -9.45 1.82 3.82
N MET A 198 -8.76 0.88 4.47
CA MET A 198 -9.35 -0.43 4.81
C MET A 198 -10.42 -0.32 5.90
N ILE A 199 -10.42 0.71 6.74
CA ILE A 199 -11.42 0.88 7.82
C ILE A 199 -12.47 1.93 7.41
N LEU A 200 -12.04 3.10 6.95
CA LEU A 200 -12.92 4.18 6.49
C LEU A 200 -13.22 3.98 5.00
N ALA A 201 -13.86 2.86 4.67
CA ALA A 201 -14.06 2.40 3.29
C ALA A 201 -15.13 3.19 2.50
N THR A 202 -15.70 4.26 3.06
CA THR A 202 -16.65 5.13 2.36
C THR A 202 -15.92 6.00 1.33
N GLY A 203 -16.44 6.08 0.11
CA GLY A 203 -15.88 6.89 -0.98
C GLY A 203 -14.68 6.29 -1.69
N VAL A 204 -14.26 5.06 -1.34
CA VAL A 204 -13.05 4.42 -1.92
C VAL A 204 -13.37 3.38 -2.99
N PHE A 205 -14.63 2.95 -3.08
CA PHE A 205 -15.08 1.95 -4.04
C PHE A 205 -15.62 2.56 -5.33
N THR A 206 -15.64 1.75 -6.38
CA THR A 206 -16.29 2.09 -7.65
C THR A 206 -17.29 1.00 -8.04
N THR A 207 -18.11 1.27 -9.04
CA THR A 207 -19.01 0.26 -9.62
C THR A 207 -18.25 -0.84 -10.37
N TYR A 208 -16.99 -0.60 -10.75
CA TYR A 208 -16.15 -1.57 -11.45
C TYR A 208 -15.48 -2.53 -10.46
N VAL A 209 -15.75 -3.83 -10.62
CA VAL A 209 -15.22 -4.87 -9.72
C VAL A 209 -13.69 -4.88 -9.73
N SER A 210 -13.07 -4.68 -10.88
CA SER A 210 -11.61 -4.64 -11.04
C SER A 210 -10.95 -3.55 -10.20
N ILE A 211 -11.54 -2.36 -10.14
CA ILE A 211 -10.98 -1.23 -9.40
C ILE A 211 -11.24 -1.36 -7.91
N SER A 212 -12.42 -1.86 -7.50
CA SER A 212 -12.65 -2.15 -6.09
C SER A 212 -11.72 -3.27 -5.56
N ILE A 213 -11.40 -4.27 -6.39
CA ILE A 213 -10.35 -5.26 -6.08
C ILE A 213 -8.96 -4.60 -6.02
N HIS A 214 -8.62 -3.73 -6.97
CA HIS A 214 -7.37 -2.95 -6.94
C HIS A 214 -7.20 -2.26 -5.58
N THR A 215 -8.18 -1.47 -5.17
CA THR A 215 -8.16 -0.70 -3.93
C THR A 215 -7.92 -1.60 -2.72
N MET A 216 -8.67 -2.70 -2.59
CA MET A 216 -8.51 -3.62 -1.45
C MET A 216 -7.15 -4.32 -1.44
N MET A 217 -6.68 -4.79 -2.59
CA MET A 217 -5.35 -5.39 -2.70
C MET A 217 -4.24 -4.40 -2.40
N TRP A 218 -4.37 -3.17 -2.89
CA TRP A 218 -3.40 -2.10 -2.74
C TRP A 218 -3.20 -1.74 -1.28
N HIS A 219 -4.28 -1.32 -0.61
CA HIS A 219 -4.23 -0.86 0.77
C HIS A 219 -4.00 -2.02 1.74
N GLY A 220 -4.56 -3.20 1.49
CA GLY A 220 -4.26 -4.40 2.27
C GLY A 220 -2.77 -4.78 2.21
N THR A 221 -2.14 -4.71 1.04
CA THR A 221 -0.70 -4.97 0.89
C THR A 221 0.14 -3.94 1.63
N MET A 222 -0.26 -2.65 1.63
CA MET A 222 0.43 -1.62 2.41
C MET A 222 0.46 -1.96 3.90
N VAL A 223 -0.69 -2.38 4.46
CA VAL A 223 -0.80 -2.79 5.87
C VAL A 223 0.06 -4.02 6.16
N VAL A 224 -0.02 -5.06 5.31
CA VAL A 224 0.77 -6.29 5.44
C VAL A 224 2.27 -5.99 5.46
N VAL A 225 2.76 -5.18 4.51
CA VAL A 225 4.20 -4.82 4.45
C VAL A 225 4.61 -3.99 5.66
N ALA A 226 3.78 -3.04 6.09
CA ALA A 226 4.08 -2.22 7.24
C ALA A 226 4.23 -3.08 8.52
N ILE A 227 3.29 -3.98 8.79
CA ILE A 227 3.34 -4.89 9.94
C ILE A 227 4.52 -5.86 9.83
N TYR A 228 4.80 -6.38 8.63
CA TYR A 228 5.97 -7.23 8.39
C TYR A 228 7.27 -6.52 8.77
N LEU A 229 7.45 -5.27 8.33
CA LEU A 229 8.64 -4.47 8.64
C LEU A 229 8.72 -4.05 10.12
N ILE A 230 7.58 -3.73 10.74
CA ILE A 230 7.50 -3.47 12.18
C ILE A 230 8.08 -4.64 12.97
N ASN A 231 7.67 -5.87 12.63
CA ASN A 231 8.15 -7.07 13.29
C ASN A 231 9.60 -7.42 12.94
N ALA A 232 9.97 -7.30 11.66
CA ALA A 232 11.28 -7.68 11.15
C ALA A 232 12.42 -6.74 11.60
N TYR A 233 12.13 -5.47 11.84
CA TYR A 233 13.14 -4.48 12.28
C TYR A 233 12.87 -3.87 13.65
N LYS A 234 11.82 -4.33 14.35
CA LYS A 234 11.40 -3.80 15.65
C LYS A 234 11.21 -2.27 15.60
N ILE A 235 10.53 -1.80 14.55
CA ILE A 235 10.22 -0.38 14.36
C ILE A 235 9.34 0.11 15.52
N GLY A 236 9.60 1.32 16.03
CA GLY A 236 8.98 1.84 17.27
C GLY A 236 9.83 1.69 18.54
N THR A 237 10.90 0.89 18.53
CA THR A 237 11.79 0.76 19.70
C THR A 237 12.69 1.98 19.96
N LYS A 238 13.06 2.73 18.90
CA LYS A 238 13.99 3.85 18.98
C LYS A 238 13.37 5.11 18.40
N TRP A 239 13.59 6.25 19.04
CA TRP A 239 13.07 7.56 18.60
C TRP A 239 13.48 7.94 17.17
N ARG A 240 14.68 7.54 16.76
CA ARG A 240 15.18 7.74 15.39
C ARG A 240 14.30 7.11 14.30
N HIS A 241 13.52 6.08 14.62
CA HIS A 241 12.57 5.49 13.66
C HIS A 241 11.50 6.51 13.28
N TYR A 242 10.92 7.18 14.29
CA TYR A 242 9.93 8.23 14.05
C TYR A 242 10.55 9.45 13.35
N LEU A 243 11.71 9.95 13.82
CA LEU A 243 12.38 11.10 13.18
C LEU A 243 12.73 10.82 11.72
N GLY A 244 13.24 9.62 11.42
CA GLY A 244 13.53 9.22 10.04
C GLY A 244 12.27 9.15 9.19
N ALA A 245 11.19 8.57 9.71
CA ALA A 245 9.91 8.48 9.03
C ALA A 245 9.31 9.87 8.72
N VAL A 246 9.27 10.78 9.71
CA VAL A 246 8.76 12.15 9.54
C VAL A 246 9.62 12.96 8.56
N THR A 247 10.94 12.74 8.57
CA THR A 247 11.84 13.40 7.61
C THR A 247 11.51 12.96 6.18
N VAL A 248 11.27 11.67 5.95
CA VAL A 248 10.83 11.16 4.64
C VAL A 248 9.48 11.75 4.25
N LEU A 249 8.51 11.82 5.18
CA LEU A 249 7.21 12.47 4.93
C LEU A 249 7.39 13.92 4.45
N PHE A 250 8.18 14.71 5.19
CA PHE A 250 8.43 16.12 4.85
C PHE A 250 9.01 16.27 3.45
N ILE A 251 10.04 15.48 3.10
CA ILE A 251 10.66 15.51 1.77
C ILE A 251 9.66 15.15 0.68
N LEU A 252 8.86 14.10 0.89
CA LEU A 252 7.84 13.68 -0.08
C LEU A 252 6.75 14.74 -0.28
N MET A 253 6.36 15.44 0.78
CA MET A 253 5.39 16.54 0.68
C MET A 253 5.93 17.72 -0.10
N VAL A 254 7.20 18.10 0.10
CA VAL A 254 7.86 19.12 -0.72
C VAL A 254 7.86 18.71 -2.19
N ILE A 255 8.22 17.46 -2.49
CA ILE A 255 8.20 16.93 -3.87
C ILE A 255 6.77 16.96 -4.45
N ALA A 256 5.77 16.53 -3.69
CA ALA A 256 4.37 16.54 -4.12
C ALA A 256 3.88 17.97 -4.42
N GLN A 257 4.20 18.93 -3.56
CA GLN A 257 3.80 20.32 -3.75
C GLN A 257 4.50 20.96 -4.96
N LEU A 258 5.80 20.73 -5.13
CA LEU A 258 6.53 21.18 -6.33
C LEU A 258 5.93 20.58 -7.61
N THR A 259 5.53 19.31 -7.57
CA THR A 259 4.88 18.64 -8.70
C THR A 259 3.49 19.22 -8.98
N ASN A 260 2.70 19.53 -7.94
CA ASN A 260 1.40 20.19 -8.08
C ASN A 260 1.54 21.55 -8.79
N VAL A 261 2.50 22.37 -8.36
CA VAL A 261 2.79 23.66 -8.99
C VAL A 261 3.22 23.48 -10.45
N LEU A 262 4.15 22.55 -10.70
CA LEU A 262 4.64 22.26 -12.05
C LEU A 262 3.52 21.81 -12.99
N PHE A 263 2.70 20.85 -12.56
CA PHE A 263 1.65 20.26 -13.40
C PHE A 263 0.50 21.25 -13.64
N HIS A 264 0.21 22.12 -12.66
CA HIS A 264 -0.71 23.23 -12.87
C HIS A 264 -0.26 24.14 -14.02
N TYR A 265 1.01 24.59 -14.01
CA TYR A 265 1.52 25.46 -15.07
C TYR A 265 1.67 24.74 -16.42
N ILE A 266 2.01 23.45 -16.44
CA ILE A 266 1.97 22.64 -17.67
C ILE A 266 0.53 22.57 -18.20
N GLY A 267 -0.45 22.38 -17.31
CA GLY A 267 -1.88 22.34 -17.62
C GLY A 267 -2.45 23.62 -18.24
N THR A 268 -1.79 24.76 -18.06
CA THR A 268 -2.18 26.02 -18.74
C THR A 268 -1.76 26.04 -20.21
N LYS A 269 -0.79 25.21 -20.60
CA LYS A 269 -0.25 25.13 -21.97
C LYS A 269 -0.67 23.87 -22.71
N PHE A 270 -0.91 22.77 -21.99
CA PHE A 270 -1.27 21.47 -22.53
C PHE A 270 -2.51 20.92 -21.82
N PRO A 271 -3.47 20.35 -22.56
CA PRO A 271 -4.65 19.72 -21.94
C PRO A 271 -4.24 18.50 -21.12
N GLY A 272 -4.90 18.29 -19.98
CA GLY A 272 -4.71 17.12 -19.11
C GLY A 272 -4.10 17.47 -17.74
N PRO A 273 -2.79 17.80 -17.64
CA PRO A 273 -2.08 17.90 -16.35
C PRO A 273 -2.65 18.89 -15.33
N GLY A 274 -3.51 19.82 -15.74
CA GLY A 274 -4.09 20.84 -14.88
C GLY A 274 -4.99 20.30 -13.77
N ASP A 275 -5.48 19.06 -13.87
CA ASP A 275 -6.32 18.43 -12.84
C ASP A 275 -5.54 17.49 -11.90
N PHE A 276 -4.21 17.50 -11.97
CA PHE A 276 -3.34 16.75 -11.07
C PHE A 276 -3.45 17.23 -9.61
N ASP A 277 -3.56 16.28 -8.67
CA ASP A 277 -3.72 16.56 -7.23
C ASP A 277 -2.85 15.61 -6.39
N GLY A 278 -1.54 15.76 -6.49
CA GLY A 278 -0.56 14.99 -5.73
C GLY A 278 -0.76 15.20 -4.23
N PHE A 279 -0.77 14.07 -3.48
CA PHE A 279 -1.08 14.00 -2.04
C PHE A 279 -2.41 14.65 -1.63
N PHE A 280 -3.28 15.01 -2.59
CA PHE A 280 -4.46 15.82 -2.36
C PHE A 280 -4.15 17.19 -1.70
N ILE A 281 -2.98 17.76 -1.97
CA ILE A 281 -2.54 19.06 -1.40
C ILE A 281 -2.46 20.20 -2.44
N SER A 282 -2.89 19.97 -3.69
CA SER A 282 -2.89 21.02 -4.71
C SER A 282 -3.79 22.19 -4.29
N PRO A 283 -3.31 23.45 -4.34
CA PRO A 283 -4.11 24.61 -3.93
C PRO A 283 -5.18 25.00 -4.96
N TRP A 284 -5.10 24.45 -6.19
CA TRP A 284 -6.04 24.71 -7.29
C TRP A 284 -7.17 23.70 -7.39
N ILE A 285 -7.13 22.62 -6.62
CA ILE A 285 -8.08 21.51 -6.72
C ILE A 285 -8.98 21.50 -5.48
N SER A 286 -10.28 21.36 -5.69
CA SER A 286 -11.32 21.42 -4.64
C SER A 286 -11.94 20.05 -4.35
N ARG A 287 -11.20 18.95 -4.59
CA ARG A 287 -11.68 17.59 -4.33
C ARG A 287 -11.67 17.28 -2.83
N ARG A 288 -12.74 16.64 -2.34
CA ARG A 288 -12.92 16.18 -0.96
C ARG A 288 -12.55 14.70 -0.78
N ASN A 289 -11.41 14.30 -1.34
CA ASN A 289 -10.98 12.89 -1.33
C ASN A 289 -10.32 12.47 0.00
N MET A 290 -10.02 13.43 0.88
CA MET A 290 -9.55 13.19 2.24
C MET A 290 -10.61 13.65 3.24
N PRO A 291 -11.13 12.75 4.09
CA PRO A 291 -12.06 13.15 5.15
C PRO A 291 -11.46 14.28 6.00
N ILE A 292 -12.26 15.33 6.27
CA ILE A 292 -11.89 16.52 7.07
C ILE A 292 -10.85 17.42 6.40
N LEU A 293 -9.69 16.89 6.00
CA LEU A 293 -8.63 17.70 5.37
C LEU A 293 -9.06 18.30 4.03
N GLY A 294 -9.85 17.55 3.24
CA GLY A 294 -10.45 18.07 2.01
C GLY A 294 -11.36 19.27 2.28
N ASP A 295 -12.17 19.20 3.34
CA ASP A 295 -13.09 20.27 3.72
C ASP A 295 -12.35 21.52 4.20
N ILE A 296 -11.26 21.36 4.96
CA ILE A 296 -10.40 22.47 5.38
C ILE A 296 -9.82 23.20 4.17
N ARG A 297 -9.29 22.46 3.18
CA ARG A 297 -8.76 23.07 1.94
C ARG A 297 -9.83 23.83 1.18
N VAL A 298 -11.01 23.22 1.01
CA VAL A 298 -12.12 23.84 0.29
C VAL A 298 -12.61 25.08 1.03
N ALA A 299 -12.73 25.04 2.36
CA ALA A 299 -13.09 26.21 3.17
C ALA A 299 -12.06 27.35 3.04
N MET A 300 -10.76 27.04 2.94
CA MET A 300 -9.73 28.05 2.67
C MET A 300 -9.91 28.71 1.29
N GLN A 301 -10.28 27.93 0.27
CA GLN A 301 -10.55 28.41 -1.09
C GLN A 301 -11.82 29.27 -1.13
N GLU A 302 -12.93 28.77 -0.59
CA GLU A 302 -14.23 29.45 -0.52
C GLU A 302 -14.16 30.73 0.35
N GLY A 303 -13.32 30.73 1.38
CA GLY A 303 -13.03 31.91 2.21
C GLY A 303 -12.21 33.00 1.52
N GLY A 304 -11.81 32.80 0.26
CA GLY A 304 -11.11 33.80 -0.55
C GLY A 304 -9.62 33.96 -0.21
N LEU A 305 -9.00 32.97 0.47
CA LEU A 305 -7.56 33.04 0.73
C LEU A 305 -6.75 32.99 -0.58
N PRO A 306 -5.70 33.82 -0.72
CA PRO A 306 -4.81 33.76 -1.87
C PRO A 306 -4.21 32.36 -2.07
N ILE A 307 -4.16 31.89 -3.32
CA ILE A 307 -3.64 30.57 -3.69
C ILE A 307 -2.23 30.33 -3.13
N ALA A 308 -1.37 31.34 -3.13
CA ALA A 308 -0.01 31.23 -2.58
C ALA A 308 0.00 30.93 -1.08
N ILE A 309 -0.98 31.47 -0.32
CA ILE A 309 -1.13 31.18 1.11
C ILE A 309 -1.62 29.75 1.29
N ILE A 310 -2.63 29.32 0.52
CA ILE A 310 -3.14 27.93 0.56
C ILE A 310 -2.03 26.93 0.23
N ALA A 311 -1.20 27.23 -0.78
CA ALA A 311 -0.07 26.41 -1.23
C ALA A 311 1.00 26.17 -0.16
N ILE A 312 1.03 26.97 0.90
CA ILE A 312 1.98 26.87 2.01
C ILE A 312 1.28 26.33 3.26
N VAL A 313 0.15 26.94 3.63
CA VAL A 313 -0.56 26.66 4.88
C VAL A 313 -1.21 25.28 4.84
N PHE A 314 -1.86 24.88 3.75
CA PHE A 314 -2.54 23.59 3.70
C PHE A 314 -1.57 22.39 3.76
N PRO A 315 -0.47 22.35 2.99
CA PRO A 315 0.56 21.33 3.19
C PRO A 315 1.16 21.34 4.60
N TYR A 316 1.30 22.51 5.24
CA TYR A 316 1.76 22.55 6.64
C TYR A 316 0.75 21.90 7.60
N ILE A 317 -0.55 22.19 7.47
CA ILE A 317 -1.62 21.54 8.24
C ILE A 317 -1.59 20.02 8.01
N TYR A 318 -1.50 19.58 6.75
CA TYR A 318 -1.37 18.18 6.39
C TYR A 318 -0.18 17.52 7.12
N PHE A 319 1.00 18.17 7.08
CA PHE A 319 2.21 17.65 7.71
C PHE A 319 2.05 17.50 9.23
N VAL A 320 1.45 18.49 9.89
CA VAL A 320 1.19 18.45 11.33
C VAL A 320 0.22 17.31 11.67
N VAL A 321 -0.90 17.18 10.95
CA VAL A 321 -1.91 16.14 11.21
C VAL A 321 -1.33 14.73 11.01
N PHE A 322 -0.65 14.49 9.89
CA PHE A 322 -0.01 13.21 9.65
C PHE A 322 1.15 12.97 10.63
N GLY A 323 1.96 13.99 10.93
CA GLY A 323 3.05 13.90 11.89
C GLY A 323 2.57 13.48 13.28
N LEU A 324 1.53 14.13 13.81
CA LEU A 324 0.92 13.77 15.10
C LEU A 324 0.32 12.36 15.08
N THR A 325 -0.33 11.97 13.98
CA THR A 325 -0.86 10.60 13.83
C THR A 325 0.28 9.57 13.81
N GLY A 326 1.37 9.87 13.10
CA GLY A 326 2.59 9.05 13.09
C GLY A 326 3.24 8.94 14.46
N LEU A 327 3.20 10.02 15.24
CA LEU A 327 3.71 10.05 16.61
C LEU A 327 2.89 9.15 17.54
N LEU A 328 1.56 9.18 17.40
CA LEU A 328 0.66 8.29 18.13
C LEU A 328 0.96 6.81 17.82
N ILE A 329 1.09 6.46 16.55
CA ILE A 329 1.47 5.09 16.13
C ILE A 329 2.85 4.72 16.67
N TYR A 330 3.82 5.62 16.64
CA TYR A 330 5.14 5.37 17.23
C TYR A 330 5.03 5.05 18.73
N TYR A 331 4.28 5.83 19.51
CA TYR A 331 4.12 5.58 20.94
C TYR A 331 3.38 4.28 21.23
N LEU A 332 2.36 3.94 20.43
CA LEU A 332 1.67 2.65 20.51
C LEU A 332 2.66 1.50 20.31
N LEU A 333 3.46 1.55 19.25
CA LEU A 333 4.49 0.53 18.99
C LEU A 333 5.53 0.49 20.11
N HIS A 334 6.00 1.65 20.58
CA HIS A 334 6.96 1.75 21.67
C HIS A 334 6.45 1.09 22.95
N PHE A 335 5.18 1.31 23.28
CA PHE A 335 4.51 0.69 24.41
C PHE A 335 4.43 -0.84 24.26
N ILE A 336 3.98 -1.33 23.11
CA ILE A 336 3.90 -2.78 22.80
C ILE A 336 5.29 -3.44 22.96
N TRP A 337 6.35 -2.81 22.47
CA TRP A 337 7.70 -3.36 22.61
C TRP A 337 8.19 -3.33 24.06
N LYS A 338 7.85 -2.30 24.82
CA LYS A 338 8.21 -2.18 26.24
C LYS A 338 7.56 -3.29 27.06
N GLU A 339 6.26 -3.54 26.90
CA GLU A 339 5.55 -4.60 27.64
C GLU A 339 6.09 -5.99 27.31
N ASN A 340 6.31 -6.29 26.02
CA ASN A 340 6.88 -7.57 25.60
C ASN A 340 8.27 -7.81 26.21
N GLY A 341 9.09 -6.76 26.34
CA GLY A 341 10.39 -6.84 27.01
C GLY A 341 10.30 -7.15 28.52
N HIS A 342 9.28 -6.64 29.23
CA HIS A 342 9.10 -6.92 30.65
C HIS A 342 8.57 -8.33 30.91
N SER A 343 7.76 -8.90 30.00
CA SER A 343 7.24 -10.27 30.15
C SER A 343 8.35 -11.32 30.10
N HIS A 344 9.30 -11.18 29.16
CA HIS A 344 10.42 -12.13 29.02
C HIS A 344 11.42 -12.05 30.17
N HIS A 345 11.60 -10.87 30.79
CA HIS A 345 12.41 -10.76 32.01
C HIS A 345 11.77 -11.46 33.20
N LYS A 346 10.44 -11.34 33.39
CA LYS A 346 9.73 -12.06 34.45
C LYS A 346 9.75 -13.58 34.27
N GLU A 347 9.59 -14.08 33.04
CA GLU A 347 9.69 -15.52 32.77
C GLU A 347 11.09 -16.08 33.03
N ALA A 348 12.14 -15.32 32.69
CA ALA A 348 13.52 -15.69 32.98
C ALA A 348 13.80 -15.71 34.49
N ASP A 349 13.32 -14.71 35.24
CA ASP A 349 13.51 -14.64 36.70
C ASP A 349 12.72 -15.75 37.43
N VAL A 350 11.55 -16.15 36.92
CA VAL A 350 10.79 -17.28 37.48
C VAL A 350 11.48 -18.62 37.20
N MET A 351 12.03 -18.84 36.00
CA MET A 351 12.78 -20.08 35.70
C MET A 351 14.08 -20.22 36.50
N ILE A 352 14.72 -19.11 36.85
CA ILE A 352 15.91 -19.11 37.71
C ILE A 352 15.53 -19.49 39.16
N ASN A 353 14.42 -18.95 39.67
CA ASN A 353 13.96 -19.22 41.05
C ASN A 353 13.26 -20.57 41.25
N THR A 354 12.91 -21.31 40.20
CA THR A 354 12.35 -22.68 40.31
C THR A 354 13.40 -23.78 40.18
N ASN A 355 14.67 -23.42 39.95
CA ASN A 355 15.80 -24.35 39.86
C ASN A 355 16.74 -24.27 41.09
N GLU A 356 16.34 -23.52 42.12
CA GLU A 356 16.86 -23.60 43.50
C GLU A 356 15.87 -24.37 44.37
#